data_AF-A0A381WFI2-F1
#
_entry.id   AF-A0A381WFI2-F1
#
_cell.length_a   1.000
_cell.length_b   1.000
_cell.length_c   1.000
_cell.angle_alpha   90.00
_cell.angle_beta   90.00
_cell.angle_gamma   90.00
#
_symmetry.space_group_name_H-M   'P 1'
#
loop_
_entity.id
_entity.type
_entity.pdbx_description
1 polymer ?
#
loop_
_entity_poly.entity_id
_entity_poly.type
_entity_poly.pdbx_seq_one_letter_code
_entity_poly.pdbx_strand_id
1 'polypeptide(L)'
;MKSSIKVYSQRGGRLVWLTHKDQLVEHGFTPGSRFNVEFTDDKIIITSKADGARKVSDKKGKPVLAIIGKKITEHFGWVADHTTDSVAAKFDSGKITIG
;
A
#
# COMPACT_ATOMS: atom_id res chain seq x y z
N MET A 1 8.75 4.14 14.87
CA MET A 1 7.89 3.37 13.96
C MET A 1 7.58 4.25 12.77
N LYS A 2 7.70 3.76 11.53
CA LYS A 2 7.49 4.60 10.35
C LYS A 2 6.01 4.98 10.26
N SER A 3 5.72 6.27 10.40
CA SER A 3 4.34 6.80 10.44
C SER A 3 3.88 7.34 9.09
N SER A 4 4.65 7.12 8.02
CA SER A 4 4.30 7.57 6.69
C SER A 4 4.81 6.64 5.58
N ILE A 5 4.09 6.67 4.46
CA ILE A 5 4.39 5.90 3.25
C ILE A 5 4.49 6.82 2.05
N LYS A 6 5.13 6.31 1.00
CA LYS A 6 5.24 7.04 -0.27
C LYS A 6 4.11 6.65 -1.21
N VAL A 7 3.41 7.66 -1.72
CA VAL A 7 2.44 7.53 -2.82
C VAL A 7 3.04 8.18 -4.05
N TYR A 8 3.08 7.46 -5.15
CA TYR A 8 3.78 7.86 -6.37
C TYR A 8 2.80 8.19 -7.50
N SER A 9 3.10 9.25 -8.26
CA SER A 9 2.48 9.46 -9.58
C SER A 9 3.10 8.52 -10.61
N GLN A 10 2.30 7.59 -11.17
CA GLN A 10 2.75 6.65 -12.20
C GLN A 10 1.65 6.40 -13.24
N ARG A 11 2.02 6.46 -14.54
CA ARG A 11 1.15 6.10 -15.69
C ARG A 11 -0.25 6.75 -15.64
N GLY A 12 -0.32 8.06 -15.34
CA GLY A 12 -1.60 8.78 -15.29
C GLY A 12 -2.45 8.51 -14.05
N GLY A 13 -1.88 7.92 -12.99
CA GLY A 13 -2.58 7.70 -11.73
C GLY A 13 -1.64 7.69 -10.53
N ARG A 14 -2.18 7.25 -9.38
CA ARG A 14 -1.45 7.13 -8.12
C ARG A 14 -1.20 5.67 -7.75
N LEU A 15 -0.05 5.41 -7.15
CA LEU A 15 0.41 4.10 -6.70
C LEU A 15 0.85 4.17 -5.24
N VAL A 16 0.28 3.32 -4.40
CA VAL A 16 0.86 3.00 -3.09
C VAL A 16 1.92 1.92 -3.30
N TRP A 17 3.16 2.22 -2.90
CA TRP A 17 4.28 1.29 -3.03
C TRP A 17 4.99 1.10 -1.69
N LEU A 18 4.82 -0.08 -1.09
CA LEU A 18 5.46 -0.48 0.15
C LEU A 18 6.43 -1.63 -0.12
N THR A 19 7.52 -1.66 0.63
CA THR A 19 8.62 -2.60 0.48
C THR A 19 9.01 -3.20 1.83
N HIS A 20 9.92 -4.17 1.82
CA HIS A 20 10.56 -4.67 3.06
C HIS A 20 11.11 -3.58 4.00
N LYS A 21 11.43 -2.38 3.51
CA LYS A 21 11.90 -1.26 4.35
C LYS A 21 10.78 -0.65 5.20
N ASP A 22 9.54 -1.00 4.91
CA ASP A 22 8.32 -0.58 5.61
C ASP A 22 7.85 -1.66 6.60
N GLN A 23 8.76 -2.57 6.99
CA GLN A 23 8.53 -3.59 8.03
C GLN A 23 7.35 -4.55 7.73
N LEU A 24 7.02 -4.74 6.45
CA LEU A 24 5.87 -5.55 6.01
C LEU A 24 5.79 -6.95 6.64
N VAL A 25 6.93 -7.63 6.79
CA VAL A 25 7.00 -8.97 7.40
C VAL A 25 6.56 -8.95 8.87
N GLU A 26 7.00 -7.95 9.63
CA GLU A 26 6.63 -7.78 11.04
C GLU A 26 5.12 -7.58 11.21
N HIS A 27 4.46 -7.07 10.17
CA HIS A 27 3.02 -6.82 10.13
C HIS A 27 2.22 -7.91 9.38
N GLY A 28 2.81 -9.09 9.13
CA GLY A 28 2.09 -10.23 8.55
C GLY A 28 1.89 -10.17 7.02
N PHE A 29 2.70 -9.36 6.33
CA PHE A 29 2.72 -9.27 4.86
C PHE A 29 4.01 -9.88 4.31
N THR A 30 4.06 -11.22 4.29
CA THR A 30 5.19 -11.99 3.73
C THR A 30 5.03 -12.20 2.23
N PRO A 31 6.12 -12.46 1.47
CA PRO A 31 6.02 -12.80 0.05
C PRO A 31 5.01 -13.92 -0.19
N GLY A 32 4.10 -13.72 -1.13
CA GLY A 32 3.10 -14.71 -1.51
C GLY A 32 1.85 -14.76 -0.64
N SER A 33 1.84 -14.13 0.53
CA SER A 33 0.62 -13.95 1.34
C SER A 33 -0.44 -13.15 0.58
N ARG A 34 -1.68 -13.23 1.06
CA ARG A 34 -2.86 -12.64 0.44
C ARG A 34 -3.37 -11.48 1.28
N PHE A 35 -3.99 -10.50 0.63
CA PHE A 35 -4.54 -9.33 1.30
C PHE A 35 -5.72 -8.73 0.53
N ASN A 36 -6.51 -7.93 1.24
CA ASN A 36 -7.55 -7.08 0.67
C ASN A 36 -7.20 -5.60 0.83
N VAL A 37 -7.84 -4.78 0.00
CA VAL A 37 -7.75 -3.32 0.06
C VAL A 37 -9.17 -2.80 0.13
N GLU A 38 -9.46 -2.04 1.16
CA GLU A 38 -10.71 -1.34 1.38
C GLU A 38 -10.47 0.17 1.29
N PHE A 39 -11.41 0.86 0.68
CA PHE A 39 -11.41 2.31 0.53
C PHE A 39 -12.57 2.84 1.36
N THR A 40 -12.25 3.71 2.30
CA THR A 40 -13.21 4.51 3.06
C THR A 40 -13.09 5.96 2.60
N ASP A 41 -13.96 6.85 3.06
CA ASP A 41 -13.98 8.24 2.59
C ASP A 41 -12.65 8.97 2.84
N ASP A 42 -11.95 8.66 3.95
CA ASP A 42 -10.71 9.33 4.35
C ASP A 42 -9.48 8.41 4.33
N LYS A 43 -9.66 7.08 4.40
CA LYS A 43 -8.56 6.13 4.54
C LYS A 43 -8.59 4.99 3.52
N ILE A 44 -7.41 4.45 3.27
CA ILE A 44 -7.19 3.16 2.61
C ILE A 44 -6.74 2.16 3.67
N ILE A 45 -7.42 1.01 3.73
CA ILE A 45 -7.13 -0.06 4.67
C ILE A 45 -6.64 -1.28 3.92
N ILE A 46 -5.45 -1.76 4.26
CA ILE A 46 -4.85 -2.98 3.73
C ILE A 46 -4.88 -4.03 4.84
N THR A 47 -5.53 -5.16 4.58
CA THR A 47 -5.70 -6.23 5.58
C THR A 47 -5.15 -7.54 5.06
N SER A 48 -4.21 -8.15 5.79
CA SER A 48 -3.73 -9.50 5.53
C SER A 48 -4.88 -10.48 5.71
N LYS A 49 -5.12 -11.32 4.70
CA LYS A 49 -6.28 -12.22 4.64
C LYS A 49 -5.94 -13.40 3.75
N ALA A 50 -6.05 -14.62 4.26
CA ALA A 50 -5.59 -15.84 3.57
C ALA A 50 -6.24 -16.06 2.18
N ASP A 51 -7.51 -15.70 2.05
CA ASP A 51 -8.34 -15.73 0.82
C ASP A 51 -8.44 -14.34 0.15
N GLY A 52 -7.54 -13.42 0.48
CA GLY A 52 -7.53 -12.07 -0.06
C GLY A 52 -7.37 -12.03 -1.58
N ALA A 53 -8.02 -11.05 -2.21
CA ALA A 53 -8.07 -10.90 -3.67
C ALA A 53 -6.69 -10.60 -4.27
N ARG A 54 -5.83 -9.90 -3.52
CA ARG A 54 -4.50 -9.46 -3.97
C ARG A 54 -3.40 -10.29 -3.30
N LYS A 55 -2.24 -10.39 -3.94
CA LYS A 55 -1.09 -11.17 -3.48
C LYS A 55 0.10 -10.24 -3.22
N VAL A 56 0.78 -10.41 -2.08
CA VAL A 56 2.04 -9.73 -1.79
C VAL A 56 3.09 -10.23 -2.77
N SER A 57 3.64 -9.31 -3.55
CA SER A 57 4.66 -9.62 -4.55
C SER A 57 6.02 -9.85 -3.89
N ASP A 58 6.91 -10.48 -4.64
CA ASP A 58 8.29 -10.70 -4.23
C ASP A 58 9.24 -9.91 -5.13
N LYS A 59 10.29 -9.33 -4.53
CA LYS A 59 11.47 -8.87 -5.26
C LYS A 59 12.73 -9.33 -4.53
N LYS A 60 13.37 -10.38 -5.05
CA LYS A 60 14.58 -11.00 -4.45
C LYS A 60 14.33 -11.53 -3.03
N GLY A 61 13.21 -12.24 -2.82
CA GLY A 61 12.85 -12.83 -1.53
C GLY A 61 12.24 -11.84 -0.52
N LYS A 62 11.92 -10.61 -0.96
CA LYS A 62 11.47 -9.51 -0.10
C LYS A 62 10.07 -9.05 -0.49
N PRO A 63 9.17 -8.81 0.48
CA PRO A 63 7.79 -8.46 0.17
C PRO A 63 7.69 -7.06 -0.43
N VAL A 64 6.76 -6.94 -1.38
CA VAL A 64 6.36 -5.69 -2.02
C VAL A 64 4.83 -5.65 -2.13
N LEU A 65 4.24 -4.56 -1.65
CA LEU A 65 2.85 -4.21 -1.89
C LEU A 65 2.80 -3.09 -2.92
N ALA A 66 2.23 -3.40 -4.09
CA ALA A 66 1.99 -2.46 -5.16
C ALA A 66 0.48 -2.35 -5.38
N ILE A 67 -0.11 -1.22 -5.01
CA ILE A 67 -1.55 -0.98 -5.14
C ILE A 67 -1.76 0.21 -6.07
N ILE A 68 -2.05 -0.11 -7.32
CA ILE A 68 -2.45 0.83 -8.36
C ILE A 68 -3.93 0.66 -8.66
N GLY A 69 -4.60 1.75 -9.03
CA GLY A 69 -5.97 1.68 -9.56
C GLY A 69 -6.70 3.01 -9.46
N LYS A 70 -7.83 3.08 -10.17
CA LYS A 70 -8.72 4.27 -10.22
C LYS A 70 -9.05 4.80 -8.83
N LYS A 71 -9.38 3.91 -7.89
CA LYS A 71 -9.71 4.30 -6.50
C LYS A 71 -8.54 4.90 -5.72
N ILE A 72 -7.29 4.48 -5.97
CA ILE A 72 -6.10 5.10 -5.33
C ILE A 72 -5.91 6.52 -5.87
N THR A 73 -6.10 6.70 -7.18
CA THR A 73 -6.08 8.01 -7.82
C THR A 73 -7.22 8.91 -7.33
N GLU A 74 -8.44 8.38 -7.18
CA GLU A 74 -9.57 9.13 -6.64
C GLU A 74 -9.31 9.56 -5.19
N HIS A 75 -8.67 8.70 -4.38
CA HIS A 75 -8.36 8.98 -2.97
C HIS A 75 -7.33 10.09 -2.77
N PHE A 76 -6.25 10.07 -3.56
CA PHE A 76 -5.15 11.03 -3.40
C PHE A 76 -5.17 12.19 -4.39
N GLY A 77 -6.10 12.17 -5.36
CA GLY A 77 -6.04 13.03 -6.53
C GLY A 77 -4.88 12.65 -7.47
N TRP A 78 -5.00 13.05 -8.73
CA TRP A 78 -3.88 12.99 -9.66
C TRP A 78 -3.64 14.35 -10.31
N VAL A 79 -2.39 14.76 -10.27
CA VAL A 79 -1.86 15.90 -11.00
C VAL A 79 -0.70 15.37 -11.85
N ALA A 80 -0.53 15.89 -13.06
CA ALA A 80 0.55 15.51 -13.98
C ALA A 80 1.89 16.15 -13.58
N ASP A 81 2.29 15.98 -12.32
CA ASP A 81 3.43 16.66 -11.68
C ASP A 81 4.58 15.69 -11.34
N HIS A 82 4.37 14.38 -11.55
CA HIS A 82 5.30 13.32 -11.18
C HIS A 82 5.72 13.33 -9.70
N THR A 83 4.91 13.88 -8.81
CA THR A 83 5.24 14.02 -7.39
C THR A 83 5.18 12.69 -6.64
N THR A 84 5.95 12.64 -5.55
CA THR A 84 5.86 11.60 -4.53
C THR A 84 5.35 12.25 -3.24
N ASP A 85 4.20 11.80 -2.75
CA ASP A 85 3.66 12.30 -1.49
C ASP A 85 4.11 11.40 -0.34
N SER A 86 4.33 12.00 0.81
CA SER A 86 4.47 11.28 2.08
C SER A 86 3.15 11.36 2.82
N VAL A 87 2.41 10.25 2.85
CA VAL A 87 1.08 10.16 3.47
C VAL A 87 1.19 9.45 4.80
N ALA A 88 0.43 9.90 5.81
CA ALA A 88 0.38 9.24 7.11
C ALA A 88 -0.05 7.77 6.97
N ALA A 89 0.58 6.91 7.75
CA ALA A 89 0.24 5.50 7.82
C ALA A 89 0.44 4.94 9.21
N LYS A 90 -0.46 4.04 9.60
CA LYS A 90 -0.39 3.25 10.81
C LYS A 90 -0.21 1.79 10.43
N PHE A 91 0.79 1.15 11.03
CA PHE A 91 1.10 -0.25 10.83
C PHE A 91 0.75 -1.03 12.09
N ASP A 92 -0.20 -1.95 11.96
CA ASP A 92 -0.64 -2.87 13.00
C ASP A 92 -0.40 -4.32 12.51
N SER A 93 -0.46 -5.30 13.41
CA SER A 93 -0.35 -6.71 13.00
C SER A 93 -1.48 -7.08 12.04
N GLY A 94 -1.14 -7.49 10.82
CA GLY A 94 -2.08 -7.86 9.76
C GLY A 94 -2.84 -6.69 9.13
N LYS A 95 -2.55 -5.43 9.48
CA LYS A 95 -3.31 -4.27 9.00
C LYS A 95 -2.43 -3.04 8.78
N ILE A 96 -2.62 -2.36 7.66
CA ILE A 96 -2.01 -1.06 7.37
C ILE A 96 -3.13 -0.09 7.05
N THR A 97 -3.15 1.04 7.75
CA THR A 97 -4.12 2.12 7.51
C THR A 97 -3.37 3.31 6.95
N ILE A 98 -3.82 3.86 5.83
CA ILE A 98 -3.18 4.96 5.10
C ILE A 98 -4.20 6.09 4.98
N GLY A 99 -3.81 7.32 5.31
CA GLY A 99 -4.70 8.48 5.37
C GLY A 99 -4.46 9.28 6.63
#